data_AF-A0A3A5JNV7-F1
#
_entry.id   AF-A0A3A5JNV7-F1
#
_cell.length_a   1.000
_cell.length_b   1.000
_cell.length_c   1.000
_cell.angle_alpha   90.00
_cell.angle_beta   90.00
_cell.angle_gamma   90.00
#
_symmetry.space_group_name_H-M   'P 1'
#
loop_
_entity.id
_entity.type
_entity.pdbx_description
1 polymer ?
#
loop_
_entity_poly.entity_id
_entity_poly.type
_entity_poly.pdbx_seq_one_letter_code
_entity_poly.pdbx_strand_id
1 'polypeptide(L)'
;MVRIDAVTEDFLTDKGKGHRGKSGNYRSDANRELNRFVKFLAQHEDAVTMFEELESGHLREYARHLTRQGWATGTVRTYYAYVSAFCGWAVREGHLAENVAQRRNATEPIPDDGGHKSGDQQAWSADDRQQLTSYVDEQAHEAIDNVSEDREAAIKACRDR
;
A
#
# COMPACT_ATOMS: atom_id res chain seq x y z
N MET A 1 -22.12 22.87 -4.27
CA MET A 1 -20.76 22.29 -4.32
C MET A 1 -20.55 21.32 -3.18
N VAL A 2 -19.73 20.28 -3.39
CA VAL A 2 -19.37 19.30 -2.36
C VAL A 2 -17.92 19.52 -1.94
N ARG A 3 -17.68 19.57 -0.63
CA ARG A 3 -16.33 19.64 -0.08
C ARG A 3 -15.62 18.29 -0.20
N ILE A 4 -14.32 18.35 -0.47
CA ILE A 4 -13.49 17.16 -0.68
C ILE A 4 -13.40 16.32 0.61
N ASP A 5 -13.24 16.96 1.76
CA ASP A 5 -13.09 16.32 3.07
C ASP A 5 -14.36 15.60 3.53
N ALA A 6 -15.53 16.20 3.26
CA ALA A 6 -16.83 15.75 3.72
C ALA A 6 -17.23 14.34 3.25
N VAL A 7 -16.67 13.86 2.12
CA VAL A 7 -17.06 12.59 1.49
C VAL A 7 -15.97 11.52 1.55
N THR A 8 -14.87 11.78 2.27
CA THR A 8 -13.78 10.81 2.43
C THR A 8 -14.26 9.53 3.10
N GLU A 9 -15.10 9.63 4.13
CA GLU A 9 -15.66 8.48 4.84
C GLU A 9 -16.66 7.67 3.99
N ASP A 10 -17.42 8.33 3.13
CA ASP A 10 -18.35 7.67 2.20
C ASP A 10 -17.57 6.82 1.19
N PHE A 11 -16.51 7.37 0.61
CA PHE A 11 -15.59 6.63 -0.26
C PHE A 11 -15.00 5.40 0.44
N LEU A 12 -14.47 5.58 1.65
CA LEU A 12 -13.83 4.50 2.40
C LEU A 12 -14.85 3.42 2.80
N THR A 13 -16.10 3.80 3.02
CA THR A 13 -17.20 2.89 3.32
C THR A 13 -17.63 2.09 2.09
N ASP A 14 -17.77 2.75 0.94
CA ASP A 14 -18.12 2.10 -0.33
C ASP A 14 -17.01 1.13 -0.80
N LYS A 15 -15.74 1.57 -0.74
CA LYS A 15 -14.59 0.71 -1.05
C LYS A 15 -14.47 -0.50 -0.13
N GLY A 16 -14.86 -0.36 1.14
CA GLY A 16 -14.89 -1.46 2.09
C GLY A 16 -15.95 -2.53 1.76
N LYS A 17 -17.01 -2.17 1.04
CA LYS A 17 -18.12 -3.07 0.65
C LYS A 17 -17.89 -3.79 -0.69
N GLY A 18 -16.84 -3.45 -1.44
CA GLY A 18 -16.55 -4.03 -2.76
C GLY A 18 -16.19 -5.52 -2.77
N HIS A 19 -16.29 -6.15 -3.95
CA HIS A 19 -16.23 -7.61 -4.27
C HIS A 19 -15.01 -8.42 -3.76
N ARG A 20 -14.08 -7.84 -2.98
CA ARG A 20 -12.92 -8.55 -2.40
C ARG A 20 -12.63 -8.24 -0.92
N GLY A 21 -13.50 -7.52 -0.21
CA GLY A 21 -13.35 -7.30 1.23
C GLY A 21 -11.93 -6.88 1.64
N LYS A 22 -11.39 -5.81 1.01
CA LYS A 22 -10.06 -5.27 1.36
C LYS A 22 -10.15 -4.60 2.73
N SER A 23 -10.07 -5.44 3.75
CA SER A 23 -10.26 -5.16 5.17
C SER A 23 -9.06 -4.45 5.79
N GLY A 24 -9.33 -3.63 6.82
CA GLY A 24 -8.35 -3.04 7.74
C GLY A 24 -7.29 -2.15 7.09
N ASN A 25 -6.19 -2.76 6.66
CA ASN A 25 -4.97 -2.06 6.25
C ASN A 25 -5.21 -1.15 5.05
N TYR A 26 -5.87 -1.63 3.99
CA TYR A 26 -6.18 -0.79 2.82
C TYR A 26 -6.97 0.45 3.23
N ARG A 27 -8.00 0.29 4.07
CA ARG A 27 -8.84 1.41 4.53
C ARG A 27 -8.05 2.38 5.41
N SER A 28 -7.23 1.87 6.32
CA SER A 28 -6.38 2.68 7.19
C SER A 28 -5.36 3.49 6.38
N ASP A 29 -4.66 2.84 5.45
CA ASP A 29 -3.66 3.48 4.59
C ASP A 29 -4.32 4.49 3.67
N ALA A 30 -5.42 4.13 3.00
CA ALA A 30 -6.18 5.06 2.16
C ALA A 30 -6.68 6.26 2.97
N ASN A 31 -7.23 6.05 4.17
CA ASN A 31 -7.70 7.14 5.02
C ASN A 31 -6.56 8.08 5.41
N ARG A 32 -5.40 7.54 5.79
CA ARG A 32 -4.21 8.32 6.12
C ARG A 32 -3.78 9.20 4.95
N GLU A 33 -3.73 8.61 3.76
CA GLU A 33 -3.30 9.31 2.55
C GLU A 33 -4.33 10.34 2.07
N LEU A 34 -5.63 10.07 2.20
CA LEU A 34 -6.66 11.06 1.88
C LEU A 34 -6.64 12.24 2.84
N ASN A 35 -6.42 12.01 4.13
CA ASN A 35 -6.23 13.09 5.10
C ASN A 35 -4.98 13.92 4.80
N ARG A 36 -3.88 13.29 4.37
CA ARG A 36 -2.67 14.01 3.92
C ARG A 36 -2.97 14.86 2.68
N PHE A 37 -3.67 14.29 1.71
CA PHE A 37 -4.05 14.98 0.48
C PHE A 37 -4.96 16.18 0.73
N VAL A 38 -6.01 16.03 1.54
CA VAL A 38 -6.90 17.14 1.93
C VAL A 38 -6.12 18.24 2.65
N LYS A 39 -5.21 17.89 3.57
CA LYS A 39 -4.36 18.88 4.24
C LYS A 39 -3.42 19.59 3.26
N PHE A 40 -2.86 18.87 2.30
CA PHE A 40 -2.02 19.45 1.25
C PHE A 40 -2.81 20.47 0.42
N LEU A 41 -4.03 20.14 0.00
CA LEU A 41 -4.89 21.06 -0.75
C LEU A 41 -5.29 22.30 0.06
N ALA A 42 -5.60 22.12 1.35
CA ALA A 42 -5.94 23.24 2.24
C ALA A 42 -4.76 24.17 2.54
N GLN A 43 -3.52 23.71 2.34
CA GLN A 43 -2.28 24.50 2.49
C GLN A 43 -1.79 25.09 1.16
N HIS A 44 -2.46 24.77 0.05
CA HIS A 44 -2.18 25.38 -1.26
C HIS A 44 -2.51 26.88 -1.22
N GLU A 45 -1.87 27.68 -2.08
CA GLU A 45 -2.05 29.14 -2.14
C GLU A 45 -3.54 29.52 -2.29
N ASP A 46 -4.24 28.80 -3.17
CA ASP A 46 -5.67 28.98 -3.43
C ASP A 46 -6.61 28.22 -2.48
N ALA A 47 -6.09 27.50 -1.49
CA ALA A 47 -6.85 26.69 -0.51
C ALA A 47 -8.01 25.88 -1.14
N VAL A 48 -7.66 24.84 -1.89
CA VAL A 48 -8.61 24.01 -2.63
C VAL A 48 -9.42 23.14 -1.66
N THR A 49 -10.72 23.39 -1.52
CA THR A 49 -11.58 22.62 -0.60
C THR A 49 -12.80 21.99 -1.25
N MET A 50 -13.16 22.44 -2.45
CA MET A 50 -14.30 21.94 -3.23
C MET A 50 -13.84 21.09 -4.42
N PHE A 51 -14.66 20.11 -4.83
CA PHE A 51 -14.34 19.29 -6.01
C PHE A 51 -14.27 20.09 -7.31
N GLU A 52 -15.02 21.19 -7.44
CA GLU A 52 -15.00 22.01 -8.66
C GLU A 52 -13.70 22.77 -8.86
N GLU A 53 -13.00 23.08 -7.76
CA GLU A 53 -11.69 23.74 -7.75
C GLU A 53 -10.58 22.72 -8.03
N LEU A 54 -10.88 21.42 -7.97
CA LEU A 54 -9.89 20.37 -8.08
C LEU A 54 -9.49 20.13 -9.54
N GLU A 55 -8.39 20.74 -9.95
CA GLU A 55 -7.79 20.53 -11.26
C GLU A 55 -6.62 19.54 -11.26
N SER A 56 -6.26 19.02 -12.45
CA SER A 56 -5.10 18.13 -12.60
C SER A 56 -3.76 18.78 -12.25
N GLY A 57 -3.68 20.11 -12.20
CA GLY A 57 -2.54 20.86 -11.66
C GLY A 57 -2.28 20.50 -10.20
N HIS A 58 -3.31 20.56 -9.35
CA HIS A 58 -3.20 20.20 -7.93
C HIS A 58 -2.76 18.74 -7.73
N LEU A 59 -3.23 17.83 -8.59
CA LEU A 59 -2.82 16.43 -8.56
C LEU A 59 -1.37 16.25 -9.01
N ARG A 60 -0.90 17.00 -10.02
CA ARG A 60 0.50 17.04 -10.44
C ARG A 60 1.40 17.53 -9.31
N GLU A 61 0.97 18.56 -8.60
CA GLU A 61 1.72 19.10 -7.46
C GLU A 61 1.76 18.13 -6.28
N TYR A 62 0.64 17.46 -6.01
CA TYR A 62 0.61 16.41 -5.00
C TYR A 62 1.55 15.25 -5.38
N ALA A 63 1.56 14.81 -6.64
CA ALA A 63 2.52 13.81 -7.11
C ALA A 63 3.97 14.25 -6.87
N ARG A 64 4.32 15.50 -7.18
CA ARG A 64 5.65 16.07 -6.87
C ARG A 64 5.92 16.12 -5.37
N HIS A 65 4.91 16.46 -4.57
CA HIS A 65 5.02 16.48 -3.11
C HIS A 65 5.37 15.09 -2.57
N LEU A 66 4.69 14.03 -3.04
CA LEU A 66 4.99 12.64 -2.69
C LEU A 66 6.42 12.25 -3.08
N THR A 67 6.86 12.56 -4.30
CA THR A 67 8.21 12.24 -4.79
C THR A 67 9.32 12.95 -3.99
N ARG A 68 9.05 14.13 -3.44
CA ARG A 68 10.00 14.89 -2.61
C ARG A 68 10.17 14.36 -1.18
N GLN A 69 9.32 13.42 -0.74
CA GLN A 69 9.39 12.88 0.63
C GLN A 69 10.53 11.88 0.85
N GLY A 70 11.23 11.45 -0.21
CA GLY A 70 12.26 10.41 -0.11
C GLY A 70 11.70 8.99 0.11
N TRP A 71 10.42 8.77 -0.19
CA TRP A 71 9.82 7.43 -0.14
C TRP A 71 10.22 6.57 -1.33
N ALA A 72 10.13 5.25 -1.15
CA ALA A 72 10.31 4.29 -2.24
C ALA A 72 9.27 4.53 -3.35
N THR A 73 9.67 4.27 -4.61
CA THR A 73 8.82 4.39 -5.80
C THR A 73 7.46 3.69 -5.63
N GLY A 74 7.45 2.46 -5.12
CA GLY A 74 6.22 1.70 -4.88
C GLY A 74 5.27 2.37 -3.89
N THR A 75 5.81 3.06 -2.88
CA THR A 75 5.03 3.82 -1.89
C THR A 75 4.41 5.06 -2.53
N VAL A 76 5.18 5.84 -3.30
CA VAL A 76 4.67 7.01 -4.02
C VAL A 76 3.51 6.63 -4.94
N ARG A 77 3.68 5.54 -5.72
CA ARG A 77 2.64 5.01 -6.61
C ARG A 77 1.40 4.56 -5.84
N THR A 78 1.59 3.84 -4.73
CA THR A 78 0.48 3.36 -3.90
C THR A 78 -0.33 4.52 -3.32
N TYR A 79 0.35 5.53 -2.78
CA TYR A 79 -0.30 6.70 -2.21
C TYR A 79 -1.05 7.53 -3.27
N TYR A 80 -0.42 7.75 -4.43
CA TYR A 80 -1.11 8.39 -5.54
C TYR A 80 -2.31 7.56 -6.03
N ALA A 81 -2.21 6.23 -6.05
CA ALA A 81 -3.30 5.36 -6.45
C ALA A 81 -4.51 5.47 -5.51
N TYR A 82 -4.34 5.70 -4.19
CA TYR A 82 -5.47 5.98 -3.30
C TYR A 82 -6.21 7.26 -3.70
N VAL A 83 -5.46 8.34 -3.96
CA VAL A 83 -6.04 9.62 -4.40
C VAL A 83 -6.73 9.46 -5.77
N SER A 84 -6.09 8.78 -6.71
CA SER A 84 -6.67 8.52 -8.03
C SER A 84 -7.95 7.68 -7.97
N ALA A 85 -7.98 6.68 -7.07
CA ALA A 85 -9.17 5.87 -6.83
C ALA A 85 -10.31 6.67 -6.18
N PHE A 86 -9.98 7.62 -5.31
CA PHE A 86 -10.93 8.55 -4.71
C PHE A 86 -11.51 9.52 -5.75
N CYS A 87 -10.69 10.15 -6.59
CA CYS A 87 -11.18 10.95 -7.71
C CYS A 87 -12.07 10.14 -8.66
N GLY A 88 -11.68 8.90 -8.97
CA GLY A 88 -12.52 8.02 -9.79
C GLY A 88 -13.83 7.60 -9.13
N TRP A 89 -13.90 7.55 -7.79
CA TRP A 89 -15.16 7.38 -7.06
C TRP A 89 -16.00 8.65 -7.08
N ALA A 90 -15.39 9.82 -6.85
CA ALA A 90 -16.06 11.11 -6.92
C ALA A 90 -16.69 11.36 -8.31
N VAL A 91 -16.12 10.83 -9.39
CA VAL A 91 -16.76 10.82 -10.71
C VAL A 91 -18.03 9.97 -10.75
N ARG A 92 -18.00 8.76 -10.17
CA ARG A 92 -19.18 7.88 -10.13
C ARG A 92 -20.32 8.47 -9.30
N GLU A 93 -19.98 9.20 -8.23
CA GLU A 93 -20.95 9.94 -7.39
C GLU A 93 -21.36 11.30 -7.99
N GLY A 94 -20.80 11.70 -9.15
CA GLY A 94 -21.15 12.95 -9.82
C GLY A 94 -20.56 14.22 -9.19
N HIS A 95 -19.58 14.10 -8.31
CA HIS A 95 -18.85 15.26 -7.74
C HIS A 95 -17.79 15.81 -8.70
N LEU A 96 -17.24 14.96 -9.58
CA LEU A 96 -16.31 15.34 -10.64
C LEU A 96 -16.86 14.92 -12.00
N ALA A 97 -16.63 15.74 -13.02
CA ALA A 97 -17.00 15.38 -14.39
C ALA A 97 -16.13 14.25 -14.97
N GLU A 98 -14.85 14.21 -14.58
CA GLU A 98 -13.90 13.19 -14.99
C GLU A 98 -12.78 13.01 -13.96
N ASN A 99 -12.00 11.94 -14.11
CA ASN A 99 -10.90 11.64 -13.19
C ASN A 99 -9.65 12.47 -13.53
N VAL A 100 -9.61 13.70 -13.00
CA VAL A 100 -8.48 14.63 -13.20
C VAL A 100 -7.14 14.08 -12.71
N ALA A 101 -7.13 13.12 -11.78
CA ALA A 101 -5.92 12.44 -11.30
C ALA A 101 -5.32 11.44 -12.31
N GLN A 102 -6.05 11.10 -13.37
CA GLN A 102 -5.54 10.24 -14.46
C GLN A 102 -5.14 11.03 -15.70
N ARG A 103 -5.27 12.36 -15.69
CA ARG A 103 -4.76 13.18 -16.79
C ARG A 103 -3.24 13.06 -16.88
N ARG A 104 -2.71 13.07 -18.11
CA ARG A 104 -1.28 12.88 -18.40
C ARG A 104 -0.36 13.78 -17.58
N ASN A 105 -0.73 15.05 -17.43
CA ASN A 105 0.06 16.01 -16.66
C ASN A 105 0.10 15.69 -15.16
N ALA A 106 -0.97 15.11 -14.60
CA ALA A 106 -1.05 14.72 -13.20
C ALA A 106 -0.14 13.53 -12.87
N THR A 107 -0.04 12.56 -13.79
CA THR A 107 0.74 11.34 -13.59
C THR A 107 2.22 11.48 -13.94
N GLU A 108 2.59 12.48 -14.74
CA GLU A 108 3.97 12.73 -15.21
C GLU A 108 5.04 12.73 -14.09
N PRO A 109 4.81 13.30 -12.89
CA PRO A 109 5.82 13.33 -11.83
C PRO A 109 5.98 12.02 -11.05
N ILE A 110 5.10 11.04 -11.30
CA ILE A 110 5.10 9.76 -10.58
C ILE A 110 6.24 8.91 -11.15
N PRO A 111 7.16 8.42 -10.31
CA PRO A 111 8.25 7.58 -10.77
C PRO A 111 7.72 6.30 -11.41
N ASP A 112 8.35 5.90 -12.52
CA ASP A 112 8.08 4.62 -13.17
C ASP A 112 8.52 3.48 -12.25
N ASP A 113 7.86 2.33 -12.32
CA ASP A 113 8.17 1.17 -11.48
C ASP A 113 9.37 0.36 -11.96
N GLY A 114 10.11 0.88 -12.94
CA GLY A 114 11.28 0.24 -13.52
C GLY A 114 10.95 -1.07 -14.23
N GLY A 115 9.67 -1.35 -14.51
CA GLY A 115 9.23 -2.61 -15.11
C GLY A 115 9.44 -3.84 -14.23
N HIS A 116 9.82 -3.66 -12.95
CA HIS A 116 10.06 -4.76 -12.03
C HIS A 116 8.75 -5.49 -11.76
N LYS A 117 8.64 -6.72 -12.24
CA LYS A 117 7.50 -7.58 -11.91
C LYS A 117 7.73 -8.12 -10.51
N SER A 118 6.66 -8.31 -9.73
CA SER A 118 6.73 -8.95 -8.41
C SER A 118 7.45 -10.31 -8.43
N GLY A 119 7.55 -10.96 -9.60
CA GLY A 119 8.30 -12.20 -9.80
C GLY A 119 9.82 -12.05 -9.90
N ASP A 120 10.34 -10.84 -10.14
CA ASP A 120 11.78 -10.56 -10.14
C ASP A 120 12.33 -10.42 -8.71
N GLN A 121 11.45 -10.39 -7.69
CA GLN A 121 11.80 -10.45 -6.27
C GLN A 121 12.08 -11.89 -5.81
N GLN A 122 12.84 -12.66 -6.61
CA GLN A 122 13.40 -13.93 -6.15
C GLN A 122 14.51 -13.60 -5.14
N ALA A 123 14.13 -13.50 -3.86
CA ALA A 123 15.08 -13.22 -2.78
C ALA A 123 16.08 -14.36 -2.55
N TRP A 124 15.73 -15.59 -2.97
CA TRP A 124 16.55 -16.78 -2.76
C TRP A 124 16.88 -17.46 -4.08
N SER A 125 18.17 -17.68 -4.31
CA SER A 125 18.64 -18.57 -5.37
C SER A 125 18.22 -20.04 -5.09
N ALA A 126 18.42 -20.92 -6.08
CA ALA A 126 18.25 -22.35 -5.85
C ALA A 126 19.21 -22.87 -4.76
N ASP A 127 20.40 -22.28 -4.67
CA ASP A 127 21.43 -22.61 -3.68
C ASP A 127 21.03 -22.14 -2.28
N ASP A 128 20.53 -20.89 -2.15
CA ASP A 128 20.01 -20.37 -0.87
C ASP A 128 18.86 -21.24 -0.35
N ARG A 129 17.96 -21.66 -1.25
CA ARG A 129 16.88 -22.59 -0.90
C ARG A 129 17.45 -23.92 -0.42
N GLN A 130 18.39 -24.51 -1.16
CA GLN A 130 19.00 -25.79 -0.82
C GLN A 130 19.68 -25.74 0.54
N GLN A 131 20.51 -24.72 0.81
CA GLN A 131 21.18 -24.53 2.09
C GLN A 131 20.18 -24.43 3.25
N LEU A 132 19.09 -23.67 3.08
CA LEU A 132 18.04 -23.54 4.09
C LEU A 132 17.35 -24.87 4.38
N THR A 133 16.97 -25.61 3.33
CA THR A 133 16.33 -26.93 3.51
C THR A 133 17.28 -27.96 4.12
N SER A 134 18.54 -28.04 3.67
CA SER A 134 19.52 -28.97 4.23
C SER A 134 19.78 -28.70 5.71
N TYR A 135 19.92 -27.44 6.09
CA TYR A 135 20.08 -27.05 7.49
C TYR A 135 18.87 -27.44 8.35
N VAL A 136 17.65 -27.22 7.84
CA VAL A 136 16.43 -27.62 8.55
C VAL A 136 16.33 -29.15 8.67
N ASP A 137 16.69 -29.90 7.62
CA ASP A 137 16.70 -31.36 7.63
C ASP A 137 17.73 -31.92 8.62
N GLU A 138 18.95 -31.35 8.65
CA GLU A 138 19.99 -31.72 9.62
C GLU A 138 19.52 -31.46 11.06
N GLN A 139 18.96 -30.28 11.33
CA GLN A 139 18.46 -29.95 12.67
C GLN A 139 17.28 -30.84 13.09
N ALA A 140 16.42 -31.23 12.14
CA ALA A 140 15.35 -32.17 12.39
C ALA A 140 15.89 -33.59 12.69
N HIS A 141 16.90 -34.04 11.95
CA HIS A 141 17.54 -35.34 12.17
C HIS A 141 18.24 -35.39 13.52
N GLU A 142 19.07 -34.39 13.84
CA GLU A 142 19.75 -34.29 15.13
C GLU A 142 18.74 -34.26 16.29
N ALA A 143 17.63 -33.53 16.15
CA ALA A 143 16.59 -33.51 17.17
C ALA A 143 15.95 -34.89 17.37
N ILE A 144 15.68 -35.63 16.29
CA ILE A 144 15.10 -36.98 16.35
C ILE A 144 16.09 -37.96 16.98
N ASP A 145 17.36 -37.91 16.59
CA ASP A 145 18.41 -38.79 17.11
C ASP A 145 18.60 -38.55 18.62
N ASN A 146 18.70 -37.29 19.04
CA ASN A 146 18.77 -36.93 20.48
C ASN A 146 17.53 -37.41 21.27
N VAL A 147 16.33 -37.33 20.69
CA VAL A 147 15.09 -37.87 21.32
C VAL A 147 15.14 -39.39 21.41
N SER A 148 15.76 -40.06 20.44
CA SER A 148 15.90 -41.52 20.43
C SER A 148 16.93 -42.02 21.45
N GLU A 149 18.00 -41.26 21.66
CA GLU A 149 19.10 -41.59 22.58
C GLU A 149 18.72 -41.35 24.05
N ASP A 150 18.00 -40.26 24.35
CA ASP A 150 17.53 -39.96 25.71
C ASP A 150 16.08 -39.43 25.71
N ARG A 151 15.17 -40.38 25.50
CA ARG A 151 13.72 -40.13 25.39
C ARG A 151 13.14 -39.44 26.63
N GLU A 152 13.62 -39.76 27.83
CA GLU A 152 13.12 -39.15 29.07
C GLU A 152 13.59 -37.69 29.21
N ALA A 153 14.85 -37.39 28.89
CA ALA A 153 15.36 -36.02 28.87
C ALA A 153 14.66 -35.16 27.81
N ALA A 154 14.41 -35.72 26.62
CA ALA A 154 13.70 -35.01 25.54
C ALA A 154 12.23 -34.71 25.87
N ILE A 155 11.51 -35.66 26.50
CA ILE A 155 10.14 -35.43 26.96
C ILE A 155 10.11 -34.34 28.05
N LYS A 156 11.10 -34.33 28.96
CA LYS A 156 11.21 -33.30 30.00
C LYS A 156 11.48 -31.91 29.43
N ALA A 157 12.41 -31.79 28.47
CA ALA A 157 12.75 -30.52 27.83
C ALA A 157 11.57 -29.91 27.02
N CYS A 158 10.74 -30.73 26.40
CA CYS A 158 9.53 -30.28 25.71
C CYS A 158 8.39 -29.90 26.66
N ARG A 159 8.37 -30.45 27.88
CA ARG A 159 7.32 -30.20 28.89
C ARG A 159 7.56 -28.95 29.72
N ASP A 160 8.81 -28.53 29.84
CA ASP A 160 9.25 -27.34 30.60
C ASP A 160 9.46 -26.09 29.70
N ARG A 161 8.94 -26.10 28.46
CA ARG A 161 8.86 -24.96 27.52
C ARG A 161 7.43 -24.42 27.46
#